data_AF-A0A9E5UKA1-F1
#
_entry.id   AF-A0A9E5UKA1-F1
#
_cell.length_a   1.000
_cell.length_b   1.000
_cell.length_c   1.000
_cell.angle_alpha   90.00
_cell.angle_beta   90.00
_cell.angle_gamma   90.00
#
_symmetry.space_group_name_H-M   'P 1'
#
loop_
_entity.id
_entity.type
_entity.pdbx_description
1 polymer ?
#
loop_
_entity_poly.entity_id
_entity_poly.type
_entity_poly.pdbx_seq_one_letter_code
_entity_poly.pdbx_strand_id
1 'polypeptide(L)' 'KVNAAIVDPAFIARVRKKLALDQKQASELFGGGVNAFSRYETGKTKPPLALVQLLKLLDRHPDQLKELRR' A
#
# COMPACT_ATOMS: atom_id res chain seq x y z
N LYS A 1 -19.60 4.10 -5.77
CA LYS A 1 -18.42 4.73 -5.10
C LYS A 1 -17.65 3.62 -4.39
N VAL A 2 -16.41 3.35 -4.78
CA VAL A 2 -15.58 2.35 -4.07
C VAL A 2 -15.18 2.98 -2.73
N ASN A 3 -15.49 2.32 -1.63
CA ASN A 3 -15.26 2.87 -0.28
C ASN A 3 -13.75 3.09 -0.05
N ALA A 4 -13.35 4.32 0.24
CA ALA A 4 -11.97 4.65 0.62
C ALA A 4 -11.83 4.53 2.14
N ALA A 5 -10.79 3.84 2.58
CA ALA A 5 -10.51 3.70 4.02
C ALA A 5 -9.73 4.91 4.55
N ILE A 6 -10.01 5.29 5.79
CA ILE A 6 -9.14 6.21 6.53
C ILE A 6 -8.10 5.34 7.23
N VAL A 7 -6.84 5.54 6.87
CA VAL A 7 -5.69 4.95 7.53
C VAL A 7 -4.63 6.03 7.69
N ASP A 8 -3.84 5.94 8.74
CA ASP A 8 -2.69 6.83 8.96
C ASP A 8 -1.73 6.73 7.75
N PRO A 9 -1.38 7.85 7.08
CA PRO A 9 -0.37 7.85 6.02
C PRO A 9 0.96 7.20 6.43
N ALA A 10 1.36 7.33 7.71
CA ALA A 10 2.58 6.72 8.24
C ALA A 10 2.51 5.18 8.27
N PHE A 11 1.31 4.61 8.45
CA PHE A 11 1.11 3.15 8.36
C PHE A 11 1.50 2.63 6.98
N ILE A 12 1.07 3.31 5.91
CA ILE A 12 1.34 2.89 4.53
C ILE A 12 2.86 2.91 4.26
N ALA A 13 3.52 4.00 4.65
CA ALA A 13 4.97 4.14 4.49
C ALA A 13 5.74 3.05 5.27
N ARG A 14 5.32 2.76 6.51
CA ARG A 14 5.94 1.73 7.36
C ARG A 14 5.84 0.35 6.73
N VAL A 15 4.64 -0.06 6.31
CA VAL A 15 4.42 -1.39 5.71
C VAL A 15 5.17 -1.52 4.40
N ARG A 16 5.13 -0.51 3.52
CA ARG A 16 5.89 -0.54 2.26
C ARG A 16 7.39 -0.75 2.50
N LYS A 17 7.98 0.00 3.45
CA LYS A 17 9.39 -0.14 3.81
C LYS A 17 9.70 -1.53 4.39
N LYS A 18 8.81 -2.07 5.24
CA LYS A 18 8.93 -3.43 5.78
C LYS A 18 8.93 -4.51 4.69
N LEU A 19 8.20 -4.29 3.61
CA LEU A 19 8.15 -5.16 2.42
C LEU A 19 9.34 -4.95 1.46
N ALA A 20 10.29 -4.08 1.82
CA ALA A 20 11.44 -3.69 1.00
C ALA A 20 11.06 -3.21 -0.41
N LEU A 21 9.98 -2.43 -0.50
CA LEU A 21 9.51 -1.82 -1.75
C LEU A 21 9.80 -0.31 -1.74
N ASP A 22 10.22 0.23 -2.87
CA ASP A 22 10.10 1.67 -3.13
C ASP A 22 8.65 2.04 -3.51
N GLN A 23 8.35 3.34 -3.62
CA GLN A 23 6.99 3.81 -3.94
C GLN A 23 6.55 3.42 -5.35
N LYS A 24 7.48 3.33 -6.31
CA LYS A 24 7.21 2.96 -7.69
C LYS A 24 6.86 1.47 -7.77
N GLN A 25 7.70 0.61 -7.20
CA GLN A 25 7.49 -0.83 -7.10
C GLN A 25 6.16 -1.15 -6.37
N ALA A 26 5.85 -0.42 -5.31
CA ALA A 26 4.57 -0.57 -4.62
C ALA A 26 3.40 -0.15 -5.52
N SER A 27 3.53 0.92 -6.30
CA SER A 27 2.50 1.36 -7.25
C SER A 27 2.33 0.38 -8.42
N GLU A 28 3.41 -0.26 -8.86
CA GLU A 28 3.38 -1.32 -9.89
C GLU A 28 2.71 -2.59 -9.37
N LEU A 29 3.02 -2.99 -8.14
CA LEU A 29 2.52 -4.23 -7.53
C LEU A 29 1.06 -4.12 -7.06
N PHE A 30 0.70 -3.00 -6.44
CA PHE A 30 -0.62 -2.81 -5.82
C PHE A 30 -1.56 -1.92 -6.66
N GLY A 31 -1.06 -1.30 -7.72
CA GLY A 31 -1.81 -0.39 -8.58
C GLY A 31 -1.97 1.03 -8.02
N GLY A 32 -2.85 1.81 -8.65
CA GLY A 32 -3.14 3.21 -8.30
C GLY A 32 -2.36 4.26 -9.11
N GLY A 33 -1.48 3.83 -10.01
CA GLY A 33 -0.66 4.70 -10.86
C GLY A 33 0.64 5.16 -10.19
N VAL A 34 1.59 5.67 -10.98
CA VAL A 34 3.00 5.89 -10.59
C VAL A 34 3.22 6.74 -9.32
N ASN A 35 2.25 7.58 -8.95
CA ASN A 35 2.34 8.49 -7.80
C ASN A 35 1.41 8.10 -6.64
N ALA A 36 0.76 6.93 -6.69
CA ALA A 36 -0.21 6.50 -5.69
C ALA A 36 0.38 6.50 -4.29
N PHE A 37 1.47 5.75 -4.08
CA PHE A 37 2.07 5.60 -2.76
C PHE A 37 2.61 6.91 -2.20
N SER A 38 3.18 7.79 -3.03
CA SER A 38 3.56 9.15 -2.60
C SER A 38 2.37 9.96 -2.08
N ARG A 39 1.22 9.91 -2.78
CA ARG A 39 0.00 10.62 -2.36
C ARG A 39 -0.67 10.01 -1.14
N TYR A 40 -0.62 8.68 -1.01
CA TYR A 40 -1.16 7.98 0.15
C TYR A 40 -0.31 8.26 1.41
N GLU A 41 1.02 8.20 1.29
CA GLU A 41 1.97 8.43 2.39
C GLU A 41 2.03 9.89 2.85
N THR A 42 1.60 10.83 2.00
CA THR A 42 1.48 12.26 2.35
C THR A 42 0.04 12.66 2.70
N GLY A 43 -0.91 11.73 2.72
CA GLY A 43 -2.32 12.01 3.01
C GLY A 43 -3.05 12.82 1.94
N LYS A 44 -2.40 13.15 0.82
CA LYS A 44 -2.99 13.88 -0.33
C LYS A 44 -4.13 13.12 -0.98
N THR A 45 -4.20 11.80 -0.80
CA THR A 45 -5.31 10.96 -1.30
C THR A 45 -5.54 9.78 -0.38
N LYS A 46 -6.81 9.42 -0.22
CA LYS A 46 -7.19 8.23 0.54
C LYS A 46 -7.00 6.98 -0.33
N PRO A 47 -6.29 5.96 0.14
CA PRO A 47 -6.21 4.68 -0.57
C PRO A 47 -7.58 3.96 -0.59
N PRO A 48 -7.84 3.10 -1.58
CA PRO A 48 -8.99 2.20 -1.56
C PRO A 48 -8.99 1.31 -0.31
N LEU A 49 -10.17 0.95 0.21
CA LEU A 49 -10.29 0.06 1.37
C LEU A 49 -9.58 -1.29 1.15
N ALA A 50 -9.69 -1.86 -0.05
CA ALA A 50 -9.04 -3.13 -0.40
C ALA A 50 -7.51 -3.07 -0.22
N LEU A 51 -6.87 -1.97 -0.67
CA LEU A 51 -5.44 -1.77 -0.50
C LEU A 51 -5.05 -1.72 0.99
N VAL A 52 -5.82 -0.99 1.80
CA VAL A 52 -5.57 -0.90 3.24
C VAL A 52 -5.67 -2.27 3.92
N GLN A 53 -6.67 -3.08 3.55
CA GLN A 53 -6.83 -4.43 4.10
C GLN A 53 -5.67 -5.35 3.69
N LEU A 54 -5.24 -5.28 2.43
CA LEU A 54 -4.09 -6.05 1.95
C LEU A 54 -2.79 -5.65 2.68
N LEU A 55 -2.54 -4.35 2.86
CA LEU A 55 -1.38 -3.87 3.61
C LEU A 55 -1.42 -4.32 5.09
N LYS A 56 -2.59 -4.36 5.73
CA LYS A 56 -2.74 -4.89 7.11
C LYS A 56 -2.46 -6.40 7.20
N LEU A 57 -2.77 -7.14 6.14
CA LEU A 57 -2.48 -8.58 6.05
C LEU A 57 -0.97 -8.79 5.84
N LEU A 58 -0.35 -8.08 4.91
CA LEU A 58 1.08 -8.15 4.64
C LEU A 58 1.95 -7.58 5.77
N ASP A 59 1.44 -6.64 6.57
CA ASP A 59 2.15 -6.21 7.79
C ASP A 59 2.24 -7.37 8.81
N ARG A 60 1.23 -8.24 8.87
CA ARG A 60 1.27 -9.42 9.75
C ARG A 60 2.05 -10.60 9.14
N HIS A 61 2.00 -10.74 7.82
CA HIS A 61 2.58 -11.87 7.08
C HIS A 61 3.39 -11.36 5.87
N PRO A 62 4.56 -10.71 6.09
CA PRO A 62 5.33 -10.09 5.01
C PRO A 62 5.86 -11.11 3.99
N ASP A 63 6.01 -12.37 4.38
CA ASP A 63 6.43 -13.48 3.51
C ASP A 63 5.40 -13.80 2.42
N GLN A 64 4.12 -13.45 2.60
CA GLN A 64 3.06 -13.64 1.59
C GLN A 64 3.20 -12.69 0.39
N LEU A 65 4.07 -11.66 0.46
CA LEU A 65 4.34 -10.76 -0.67
C LEU A 65 4.77 -11.52 -1.93
N LYS A 66 5.43 -12.67 -1.77
CA LYS A 66 5.86 -13.55 -2.87
C LYS A 66 4.69 -14.02 -3.75
N GLU A 67 3.49 -14.11 -3.21
CA GLU A 67 2.30 -14.55 -3.96
C GLU A 67 1.80 -13.48 -4.94
N LEU A 68 2.11 -12.21 -4.67
CA LEU A 68 1.72 -11.07 -5.51
C LEU A 68 2.72 -10.79 -6.64
N ARG A 69 3.96 -11.27 -6.53
CA ARG A 69 5.06 -11.00 -7.49
C ARG A 69 5.15 -12.01 -8.65
N ARG A 70 4.07 -12.72 -8.96
CA ARG A 70 4.05 -13.72 -10.05
C ARG A 70 4.02 -13.08 -11.43
#